data_AF-A0A431LNM6-F1
#
_entry.id   AF-A0A431LNM6-F1
#
_cell.length_a   1.000
_cell.length_b   1.000
_cell.length_c   1.000
_cell.angle_alpha   90.00
_cell.angle_beta   90.00
_cell.angle_gamma   90.00
#
_symmetry.space_group_name_H-M   'P 1'
#
loop_
_entity.id
_entity.type
_entity.pdbx_description
1 polymer ?
#
loop_
_entity_poly.entity_id
_entity_poly.type
_entity_poly.pdbx_seq_one_letter_code
_entity_poly.pdbx_strand_id
1 'polypeptide(L)'
;MRFAYPLLFILLAIISASTWISSLVFADPKDEAITFLTDIKSGKLARTVKHFGGNACRCPAKGGWGSYLIYQSGQEPNLAFMTGHDFEIGKPTSTKMENTKSYLVPWERPEDSAVDVPISFDEKRYAPVFLPLPMAYGKTMTEEEFDKFLQDPDKDSWKGFTLRFRPSIKPGSIAPPTEPLPPEAATEFEALQKNGAKKNDEEKLPPKESTDDAIKEALGSEATEYLHPKEAGAVVRSDGTTIPWQEIEAKLPRLKNSILRLHVVRRGQIKDWTIYHFGLMDPVLVEGAKEIHFTHDRRPS
;
A
#
# COMPACT_ATOMS: atom_id res chain seq x y z
N MET A 1 -40.17 -17.52 43.36
CA MET A 1 -38.92 -17.81 42.61
C MET A 1 -39.10 -18.20 41.14
N ARG A 2 -40.25 -18.72 40.67
CA ARG A 2 -40.43 -19.16 39.26
C ARG A 2 -40.50 -18.04 38.20
N PHE A 3 -40.79 -16.80 38.58
CA PHE A 3 -40.86 -15.64 37.66
C PHE A 3 -39.59 -14.78 37.62
N ALA A 4 -38.61 -15.01 38.52
CA ALA A 4 -37.39 -14.21 38.59
C ALA A 4 -36.38 -14.58 37.48
N TYR A 5 -36.33 -15.86 37.11
CA TYR A 5 -35.45 -16.37 36.06
C TYR A 5 -35.77 -15.86 34.65
N PRO A 6 -37.02 -15.90 34.14
CA PRO A 6 -37.32 -15.40 32.79
C PRO A 6 -37.08 -13.89 32.66
N LEU A 7 -37.31 -13.12 33.73
CA LEU A 7 -37.07 -11.67 33.74
C LEU A 7 -35.57 -11.33 33.71
N LEU A 8 -34.74 -12.13 34.39
CA LEU A 8 -33.28 -12.04 34.32
C LEU A 8 -32.76 -12.37 32.91
N PHE A 9 -33.27 -13.42 32.26
CA PHE A 9 -32.88 -13.77 30.88
C PHE A 9 -33.26 -12.68 29.87
N ILE A 10 -34.44 -12.06 30.02
CA ILE A 10 -34.87 -10.94 29.16
C ILE A 10 -33.96 -9.72 29.39
N LEU A 11 -33.64 -9.39 30.64
CA LEU A 11 -32.70 -8.30 30.94
C LEU A 11 -31.30 -8.56 30.39
N LEU A 12 -30.77 -9.77 30.54
CA LEU A 12 -29.49 -10.17 29.96
C LEU A 12 -29.53 -10.12 28.43
N ALA A 13 -30.62 -10.55 27.80
CA ALA A 13 -30.81 -10.47 26.36
C ALA A 13 -30.85 -9.01 25.88
N ILE A 14 -31.58 -8.12 26.58
CA ILE A 14 -31.63 -6.68 26.27
C ILE A 14 -30.26 -6.03 26.46
N ILE A 15 -29.55 -6.32 27.55
CA ILE A 15 -28.21 -5.79 27.78
C ILE A 15 -27.26 -6.29 26.69
N SER A 16 -27.26 -7.59 26.38
CA SER A 16 -26.44 -8.16 25.32
C SER A 16 -26.77 -7.60 23.94
N ALA A 17 -28.05 -7.38 23.63
CA ALA A 17 -28.47 -6.76 22.38
C ALA A 17 -28.08 -5.28 22.33
N SER A 18 -28.21 -4.55 23.45
CA SER A 18 -27.84 -3.13 23.53
C SER A 18 -26.33 -2.92 23.40
N THR A 19 -25.49 -3.79 23.98
CA THR A 19 -24.04 -3.74 23.80
C THR A 19 -23.65 -4.11 22.38
N TRP A 20 -24.30 -5.12 21.78
CA TRP A 20 -24.10 -5.49 20.38
C TRP A 20 -24.48 -4.35 19.41
N ILE A 21 -25.66 -3.76 19.59
CA ILE A 21 -26.15 -2.64 18.77
C ILE A 21 -25.23 -1.43 18.92
N SER A 22 -24.77 -1.13 20.15
CA SER A 22 -23.84 -0.02 20.38
C SER A 22 -22.50 -0.26 19.68
N SER A 23 -21.95 -1.48 19.74
CA SER A 23 -20.70 -1.80 19.04
C SER A 23 -20.81 -1.74 17.51
N LEU A 24 -21.98 -2.08 16.95
CA LEU A 24 -22.21 -2.02 15.50
C LEU A 24 -22.45 -0.58 15.02
N VAL A 25 -23.24 0.21 15.74
CA VAL A 25 -23.64 1.55 15.31
C VAL A 25 -22.52 2.58 15.49
N PHE A 26 -21.65 2.41 16.50
CA PHE A 26 -20.65 3.42 16.88
C PHE A 26 -19.19 3.09 16.52
N ALA A 27 -18.90 2.09 15.68
CA ALA A 27 -17.53 1.84 15.22
C ALA A 27 -16.94 3.10 14.57
N ASP A 28 -15.78 3.57 15.03
CA ASP A 28 -15.11 4.77 14.53
C ASP A 28 -14.24 4.40 13.30
N PRO A 29 -14.31 5.13 12.17
CA PRO A 29 -13.43 4.88 11.03
C PRO A 29 -11.93 4.95 11.37
N LYS A 30 -11.56 5.64 12.46
CA LYS A 30 -10.18 5.66 12.98
C LYS A 30 -9.72 4.30 13.53
N ASP A 31 -10.61 3.52 14.10
CA ASP A 31 -10.26 2.20 14.64
C ASP A 31 -9.97 1.21 13.51
N GLU A 32 -10.73 1.30 12.41
CA GLU A 32 -10.48 0.54 11.18
C GLU A 32 -9.12 0.89 10.56
N ALA A 33 -8.80 2.18 10.47
CA ALA A 33 -7.51 2.68 9.99
C ALA A 33 -6.32 2.15 10.83
N ILE A 34 -6.42 2.21 12.16
CA ILE A 34 -5.38 1.71 13.07
C ILE A 34 -5.24 0.19 12.93
N THR A 35 -6.36 -0.54 12.84
CA THR A 35 -6.35 -2.01 12.70
C THR A 35 -5.69 -2.42 11.40
N PHE A 36 -6.05 -1.78 10.28
CA PHE A 36 -5.44 -1.98 8.97
C PHE A 36 -3.91 -1.80 9.01
N LEU A 37 -3.44 -0.69 9.58
CA LEU A 37 -2.00 -0.41 9.71
C LEU A 37 -1.29 -1.38 10.66
N THR A 38 -1.97 -1.83 11.72
CA THR A 38 -1.43 -2.84 12.63
C THR A 38 -1.25 -4.18 11.90
N ASP A 39 -2.20 -4.57 11.07
CA ASP A 39 -2.10 -5.79 10.27
C ASP A 39 -0.99 -5.68 9.21
N ILE A 40 -0.84 -4.54 8.53
CA ILE A 40 0.31 -4.24 7.65
C ILE A 40 1.63 -4.43 8.40
N LYS A 41 1.78 -3.73 9.54
CA LYS A 41 2.99 -3.78 10.38
C LYS A 41 3.34 -5.21 10.78
N SER A 42 2.34 -6.03 11.08
CA SER A 42 2.53 -7.43 11.46
C SER A 42 2.76 -8.39 10.29
N GLY A 43 2.71 -7.91 9.04
CA GLY A 43 2.91 -8.72 7.84
C GLY A 43 1.75 -9.66 7.52
N LYS A 44 0.60 -9.52 8.18
CA LYS A 44 -0.55 -10.43 8.04
C LYS A 44 -1.39 -10.08 6.82
N LEU A 45 -0.83 -10.33 5.63
CA LEU A 45 -1.43 -10.00 4.34
C LEU A 45 -2.90 -10.43 4.23
N ALA A 46 -3.23 -11.62 4.71
CA ALA A 46 -4.58 -12.17 4.68
C ALA A 46 -5.61 -11.33 5.44
N ARG A 47 -5.19 -10.72 6.54
CA ARG A 47 -6.04 -9.84 7.33
C ARG A 47 -6.06 -8.44 6.72
N THR A 48 -4.90 -7.93 6.31
CA THR A 48 -4.78 -6.66 5.60
C THR A 48 -5.72 -6.57 4.40
N VAL A 49 -5.80 -7.63 3.58
CA VAL A 49 -6.68 -7.66 2.40
C VAL A 49 -8.17 -7.56 2.77
N LYS A 50 -8.60 -8.13 3.91
CA LYS A 50 -10.01 -8.10 4.32
C LYS A 50 -10.52 -6.69 4.60
N HIS A 51 -9.65 -5.76 5.01
CA HIS A 51 -10.01 -4.37 5.24
C HIS A 51 -10.49 -3.66 3.96
N PHE A 52 -10.12 -4.14 2.78
CA PHE A 52 -10.64 -3.60 1.52
C PHE A 52 -12.07 -4.07 1.18
N GLY A 53 -12.66 -4.99 1.96
CA GLY A 53 -14.04 -5.45 1.80
C GLY A 53 -14.34 -6.31 0.57
N GLY A 54 -15.62 -6.63 0.36
CA GLY A 54 -16.09 -7.54 -0.70
C GLY A 54 -16.26 -6.91 -2.09
N ASN A 55 -15.83 -7.64 -3.12
CA ASN A 55 -15.69 -7.28 -4.55
C ASN A 55 -16.97 -6.87 -5.33
N ALA A 56 -18.14 -6.69 -4.69
CA ALA A 56 -19.42 -6.68 -5.42
C ALA A 56 -19.63 -5.50 -6.41
N CYS A 57 -18.88 -4.39 -6.29
CA CYS A 57 -18.95 -3.25 -7.24
C CYS A 57 -17.60 -2.52 -7.40
N ARG A 58 -16.49 -3.12 -6.96
CA ARG A 58 -15.16 -2.52 -7.00
C ARG A 58 -14.37 -3.28 -8.05
N CYS A 59 -13.81 -2.58 -9.04
CA CYS A 59 -12.76 -3.15 -9.86
C CYS A 59 -11.47 -2.98 -9.05
N PRO A 60 -10.98 -4.02 -8.34
CA PRO A 60 -9.64 -3.92 -7.77
C PRO A 60 -8.64 -3.64 -8.91
N ALA A 61 -7.49 -3.09 -8.55
CA ALA A 61 -6.34 -3.08 -9.44
C ALA A 61 -6.07 -4.49 -10.02
N LYS A 62 -5.38 -4.58 -11.16
CA LYS A 62 -5.04 -5.89 -11.75
C LYS A 62 -4.30 -6.73 -10.69
N GLY A 63 -4.87 -7.89 -10.37
CA GLY A 63 -4.34 -8.77 -9.33
C GLY A 63 -4.89 -8.54 -7.91
N GLY A 64 -6.03 -7.86 -7.78
CA GLY A 64 -6.79 -7.86 -6.53
C GLY A 64 -6.31 -6.82 -5.52
N TRP A 65 -6.90 -6.84 -4.33
CA TRP A 65 -6.49 -5.95 -3.23
C TRP A 65 -5.08 -6.24 -2.70
N GLY A 66 -4.61 -7.48 -2.85
CA GLY A 66 -3.24 -7.86 -2.49
C GLY A 66 -2.18 -7.15 -3.34
N SER A 67 -2.53 -6.67 -4.54
CA SER A 67 -1.62 -5.94 -5.43
C SER A 67 -0.99 -4.71 -4.76
N TYR A 68 -1.73 -4.06 -3.85
CA TYR A 68 -1.26 -2.89 -3.09
C TYR A 68 -0.21 -3.21 -2.04
N LEU A 69 0.05 -4.49 -1.74
CA LEU A 69 0.91 -4.92 -0.63
C LEU A 69 2.20 -5.61 -1.11
N ILE A 70 2.39 -5.72 -2.43
CA ILE A 70 3.54 -6.37 -3.05
C ILE A 70 4.10 -5.55 -4.22
N TYR A 71 5.41 -5.65 -4.45
CA TYR A 71 6.08 -4.90 -5.52
C TYR A 71 5.76 -5.41 -6.91
N GLN A 72 5.62 -6.72 -7.08
CA GLN A 72 5.48 -7.37 -8.40
C GLN A 72 4.23 -6.89 -9.16
N SER A 73 3.22 -6.38 -8.45
CA SER A 73 2.02 -5.85 -9.06
C SER A 73 2.27 -4.60 -9.90
N GLY A 74 3.30 -3.80 -9.56
CA GLY A 74 3.51 -2.49 -10.17
C GLY A 74 2.37 -1.50 -9.90
N GLN A 75 1.51 -1.78 -8.92
CA GLN A 75 0.34 -0.96 -8.64
C GLN A 75 0.70 0.21 -7.71
N GLU A 76 0.42 1.44 -8.15
CA GLU A 76 0.44 2.66 -7.33
C GLU A 76 -0.98 3.03 -6.87
N PRO A 77 -1.18 3.55 -5.64
CA PRO A 77 -0.22 3.60 -4.54
C PRO A 77 0.05 2.21 -3.95
N ASN A 78 1.17 2.00 -3.27
CA ASN A 78 1.65 0.71 -2.79
C ASN A 78 2.21 0.79 -1.36
N LEU A 79 2.00 -0.25 -0.55
CA LEU A 79 2.44 -0.36 0.84
C LEU A 79 3.40 -1.53 1.07
N ALA A 80 3.93 -2.16 0.02
CA ALA A 80 4.87 -3.27 0.15
C ALA A 80 6.10 -2.93 0.99
N PHE A 81 6.55 -1.66 0.97
CA PHE A 81 7.65 -1.19 1.82
C PHE A 81 7.29 -1.10 3.30
N MET A 82 6.01 -1.17 3.69
CA MET A 82 5.58 -1.14 5.09
C MET A 82 5.20 -2.53 5.62
N THR A 83 4.80 -3.42 4.72
CA THR A 83 4.33 -4.77 5.05
C THR A 83 5.38 -5.56 5.82
N GLY A 84 5.05 -5.96 7.05
CA GLY A 84 5.92 -6.78 7.91
C GLY A 84 7.09 -6.04 8.53
N HIS A 85 7.13 -4.71 8.42
CA HIS A 85 8.20 -3.88 8.96
C HIS A 85 7.73 -3.01 10.13
N ASP A 86 8.66 -2.67 11.03
CA ASP A 86 8.35 -1.84 12.20
C ASP A 86 8.22 -0.36 11.80
N PHE A 87 7.11 0.26 12.15
CA PHE A 87 6.88 1.70 12.06
C PHE A 87 5.92 2.15 13.16
N GLU A 88 5.93 3.43 13.46
CA GLU A 88 5.08 4.03 14.49
C GLU A 88 3.79 4.57 13.87
N ILE A 89 2.66 4.26 14.51
CA ILE A 89 1.33 4.72 14.12
C ILE A 89 0.96 5.86 15.07
N GLY A 90 0.92 7.08 14.53
CA GLY A 90 0.52 8.27 15.26
C GLY A 90 -0.98 8.34 15.51
N LYS A 91 -1.42 9.39 16.23
CA LYS A 91 -2.83 9.62 16.53
C LYS A 91 -3.59 10.01 15.25
N PRO A 92 -4.60 9.24 14.81
CA PRO A 92 -5.32 9.54 13.59
C PRO A 92 -6.29 10.71 13.76
N THR A 93 -6.48 11.47 12.69
CA THR A 93 -7.53 12.49 12.55
C THR A 93 -8.51 12.05 11.48
N SER A 94 -9.81 12.29 11.69
CA SER A 94 -10.85 11.90 10.73
C SER A 94 -11.68 13.11 10.32
N THR A 95 -11.89 13.25 9.02
CA THR A 95 -12.77 14.25 8.41
C THR A 95 -13.90 13.53 7.70
N LYS A 96 -15.14 13.82 8.10
CA LYS A 96 -16.31 13.26 7.43
C LYS A 96 -16.44 13.86 6.03
N MET A 97 -16.65 13.01 5.04
CA MET A 97 -16.87 13.44 3.65
C MET A 97 -18.37 13.55 3.38
N GLU A 98 -18.75 14.50 2.53
CA GLU A 98 -20.14 14.61 2.09
C GLU A 98 -20.53 13.40 1.25
N ASN A 99 -21.65 12.76 1.61
CA ASN A 99 -22.22 11.67 0.83
C ASN A 99 -23.61 12.07 0.36
N THR A 100 -23.76 12.23 -0.96
CA THR A 100 -25.01 12.65 -1.61
C THR A 100 -25.88 11.48 -2.07
N LYS A 101 -25.46 10.23 -1.81
CA LYS A 101 -26.21 9.04 -2.23
C LYS A 101 -27.53 8.92 -1.48
N SER A 102 -28.60 8.76 -2.24
CA SER A 102 -29.93 8.46 -1.71
C SER A 102 -29.96 7.07 -1.08
N TYR A 103 -30.62 6.94 0.07
CA TYR A 103 -30.86 5.67 0.76
C TYR A 103 -32.36 5.53 1.05
N LEU A 104 -32.86 4.29 0.98
CA LEU A 104 -34.28 4.00 1.21
C LEU A 104 -34.61 3.97 2.71
N VAL A 105 -33.66 3.53 3.53
CA VAL A 105 -33.84 3.39 4.98
C VAL A 105 -32.63 3.94 5.75
N PRO A 106 -32.82 4.54 6.95
CA PRO A 106 -31.74 5.25 7.67
C PRO A 106 -30.51 4.40 8.01
N TRP A 107 -30.68 3.10 8.25
CA TRP A 107 -29.58 2.18 8.58
C TRP A 107 -28.77 1.71 7.37
N GLU A 108 -29.21 2.04 6.16
CA GLU A 108 -28.45 1.85 4.91
C GLU A 108 -27.74 3.14 4.46
N ARG A 109 -27.73 4.18 5.30
CA ARG A 109 -27.04 5.42 5.00
C ARG A 109 -25.53 5.14 4.84
N PRO A 110 -24.95 5.37 3.67
CA PRO A 110 -23.51 5.23 3.48
C PRO A 110 -22.76 6.37 4.16
N GLU A 111 -21.58 6.07 4.67
CA GLU A 111 -20.72 6.99 5.37
C GLU A 111 -19.31 6.91 4.80
N ASP A 112 -18.75 8.08 4.52
CA ASP A 112 -17.43 8.24 3.93
C ASP A 112 -16.62 9.16 4.86
N SER A 113 -15.35 8.80 5.09
CA SER A 113 -14.43 9.57 5.94
C SER A 113 -13.02 9.50 5.38
N ALA A 114 -12.34 10.64 5.37
CA ALA A 114 -10.89 10.71 5.16
C ALA A 114 -10.21 10.62 6.52
N VAL A 115 -9.47 9.55 6.76
CA VAL A 115 -8.70 9.31 7.98
C VAL A 115 -7.22 9.51 7.69
N ASP A 116 -6.65 10.55 8.26
CA ASP A 116 -5.24 10.89 8.15
C ASP A 116 -4.49 10.28 9.33
N VAL A 117 -3.55 9.39 9.06
CA VAL A 117 -2.75 8.70 10.07
C VAL A 117 -1.28 9.09 9.91
N PRO A 118 -0.71 9.86 10.85
CA PRO A 118 0.73 10.11 10.86
C PRO A 118 1.47 8.78 11.04
N ILE A 119 2.46 8.53 10.19
CA ILE A 119 3.36 7.38 10.29
C ILE A 119 4.81 7.85 10.38
N SER A 120 5.60 7.19 11.21
CA SER A 120 7.03 7.50 11.37
C SER A 120 7.89 6.24 11.42
N PHE A 121 9.12 6.40 10.98
CA PHE A 121 10.12 5.35 10.85
C PHE A 121 11.35 5.72 11.67
N ASP A 122 11.85 4.76 12.43
CA ASP A 122 13.06 4.89 13.23
C ASP A 122 14.21 4.25 12.46
N GLU A 123 15.12 5.06 11.92
CA GLU A 123 16.25 4.60 11.10
C GLU A 123 17.09 3.52 11.79
N LYS A 124 17.14 3.49 13.13
CA LYS A 124 17.88 2.46 13.89
C LYS A 124 17.21 1.09 13.86
N ARG A 125 15.90 1.04 13.62
CA ARG A 125 15.10 -0.19 13.54
C ARG A 125 14.75 -0.50 12.10
N TYR A 126 14.09 0.45 11.44
CA TYR A 126 13.65 0.36 10.07
C TYR A 126 13.29 1.73 9.52
N ALA A 127 13.86 2.09 8.37
CA ALA A 127 13.41 3.20 7.55
C ALA A 127 13.63 2.86 6.07
N PRO A 128 12.58 2.88 5.24
CA PRO A 128 12.68 2.48 3.85
C PRO A 128 13.52 3.49 3.07
N VAL A 129 14.36 2.99 2.17
CA VAL A 129 15.18 3.80 1.28
C VAL A 129 14.37 4.22 0.05
N PHE A 130 14.58 5.45 -0.42
CA PHE A 130 13.95 5.98 -1.62
C PHE A 130 14.91 5.93 -2.80
N LEU A 131 14.56 5.12 -3.81
CA LEU A 131 15.46 4.85 -4.93
C LEU A 131 15.28 5.88 -6.06
N PRO A 132 16.33 6.15 -6.87
CA PRO A 132 16.17 6.73 -8.19
C PRO A 132 15.24 5.88 -9.06
N LEU A 133 14.50 6.52 -9.97
CA LEU A 133 13.54 5.81 -10.84
C LEU A 133 14.20 4.67 -11.66
N PRO A 134 15.32 4.83 -12.38
CA PRO A 134 15.93 3.73 -13.12
C PRO A 134 16.30 2.55 -12.23
N MET A 135 16.89 2.84 -11.06
CA MET A 135 17.32 1.84 -10.09
C MET A 135 16.16 1.03 -9.54
N ALA A 136 15.02 1.67 -9.21
CA ALA A 136 13.83 0.99 -8.69
C ALA A 136 13.23 -0.06 -9.64
N TYR A 137 13.56 0.03 -10.93
CA TYR A 137 13.10 -0.87 -11.99
C TYR A 137 14.24 -1.71 -12.58
N GLY A 138 15.36 -1.83 -11.85
CA GLY A 138 16.46 -2.74 -12.17
C GLY A 138 17.38 -2.28 -13.29
N LYS A 139 17.33 -1.00 -13.68
CA LYS A 139 18.25 -0.45 -14.67
C LYS A 139 19.56 -0.03 -14.01
N THR A 140 20.67 -0.45 -14.60
CA THR A 140 21.99 0.04 -14.24
C THR A 140 22.08 1.54 -14.54
N MET A 141 22.70 2.29 -13.64
CA MET A 141 22.98 3.72 -13.81
C MET A 141 24.44 4.03 -13.50
N THR A 142 24.93 5.15 -14.02
CA THR A 142 26.27 5.65 -13.72
C THR A 142 26.33 6.32 -12.35
N GLU A 143 27.52 6.40 -11.76
CA GLU A 143 27.76 7.14 -10.52
C GLU A 143 27.36 8.62 -10.66
N GLU A 144 27.58 9.23 -11.82
CA GLU A 144 27.18 10.61 -12.12
C GLU A 144 25.66 10.81 -12.11
N GLU A 145 24.89 9.87 -12.67
CA GLU A 145 23.43 9.89 -12.61
C GLU A 145 22.92 9.69 -11.19
N PHE A 146 23.61 8.87 -10.40
CA PHE A 146 23.27 8.61 -9.01
C PHE A 146 23.50 9.87 -8.16
N ASP A 147 24.65 10.52 -8.32
CA ASP A 147 24.96 11.77 -7.61
C ASP A 147 24.01 12.91 -7.99
N LYS A 148 23.57 12.98 -9.27
CA LYS A 148 22.53 13.93 -9.69
C LYS A 148 21.20 13.69 -8.97
N PHE A 149 20.83 12.43 -8.75
CA PHE A 149 19.64 12.09 -7.98
C PHE A 149 19.78 12.52 -6.51
N LEU A 150 20.93 12.29 -5.87
CA LEU A 150 21.16 12.70 -4.47
C LEU A 150 21.04 14.22 -4.30
N GLN A 151 21.45 14.99 -5.30
CA GLN A 151 21.32 16.46 -5.28
C GLN A 151 19.87 16.93 -5.32
N ASP A 152 19.00 16.24 -6.06
CA ASP A 152 17.58 16.58 -6.23
C ASP A 152 16.67 15.33 -6.34
N PRO A 153 16.32 14.69 -5.21
CA PRO A 153 15.44 13.52 -5.21
C PRO A 153 13.98 13.81 -5.62
N ASP A 154 13.53 15.08 -5.59
CA ASP A 154 12.12 15.46 -5.85
C ASP A 154 11.82 15.56 -7.36
N LYS A 155 12.81 15.84 -8.20
CA LYS A 155 12.65 16.08 -9.65
C LYS A 155 11.73 15.11 -10.41
N ASP A 156 11.76 13.83 -10.04
CA ASP A 156 10.95 12.77 -10.66
C ASP A 156 10.13 11.98 -9.62
N SER A 157 9.93 12.54 -8.43
CA SER A 157 9.28 11.85 -7.31
C SER A 157 7.89 11.33 -7.63
N TRP A 158 7.13 12.08 -8.43
CA TRP A 158 5.76 11.75 -8.82
C TRP A 158 5.61 10.44 -9.63
N LYS A 159 6.70 9.92 -10.21
CA LYS A 159 6.73 8.68 -10.99
C LYS A 159 7.02 7.49 -10.07
N GLY A 160 6.03 6.60 -9.89
CA GLY A 160 6.20 5.38 -9.11
C GLY A 160 6.64 5.67 -7.68
N PHE A 161 6.10 6.72 -7.05
CA PHE A 161 6.59 7.24 -5.77
C PHE A 161 6.68 6.16 -4.69
N THR A 162 5.57 5.47 -4.42
CA THR A 162 5.54 4.46 -3.35
C THR A 162 6.23 3.16 -3.77
N LEU A 163 6.23 2.86 -5.07
CA LEU A 163 6.97 1.76 -5.69
C LEU A 163 8.47 2.01 -5.77
N ARG A 164 8.98 3.17 -5.34
CA ARG A 164 10.41 3.47 -5.22
C ARG A 164 10.94 3.36 -3.80
N PHE A 165 10.05 3.27 -2.80
CA PHE A 165 10.49 2.88 -1.46
C PHE A 165 10.87 1.40 -1.45
N ARG A 166 11.96 1.06 -0.76
CA ARG A 166 12.40 -0.33 -0.54
C ARG A 166 12.77 -0.54 0.91
N PRO A 167 12.61 -1.76 1.46
CA PRO A 167 13.14 -2.09 2.77
C PRO A 167 14.68 -2.02 2.82
N SER A 168 15.32 -2.41 1.72
CA SER A 168 16.76 -2.38 1.47
C SER A 168 16.99 -2.47 -0.05
N ILE A 169 18.20 -2.18 -0.53
CA ILE A 169 18.59 -2.46 -1.92
C ILE A 169 19.35 -3.78 -2.07
N LYS A 170 19.50 -4.55 -0.99
CA LYS A 170 20.07 -5.90 -1.03
C LYS A 170 19.23 -6.80 -1.96
N PRO A 171 19.86 -7.67 -2.77
CA PRO A 171 19.14 -8.64 -3.59
C PRO A 171 18.17 -9.49 -2.78
N GLY A 172 16.93 -9.62 -3.29
CA GLY A 172 15.85 -10.37 -2.65
C GLY A 172 15.03 -9.57 -1.63
N SER A 173 15.32 -8.29 -1.45
CA SER A 173 14.59 -7.38 -0.54
C SER A 173 13.14 -7.11 -0.95
N ILE A 174 12.80 -7.33 -2.22
CA ILE A 174 11.43 -7.19 -2.76
C ILE A 174 10.75 -8.52 -3.02
N ALA A 175 11.34 -9.63 -2.56
CA ALA A 175 10.73 -10.94 -2.71
C ALA A 175 9.30 -10.93 -2.11
N PRO A 176 8.34 -11.60 -2.77
CA PRO A 176 6.99 -11.64 -2.25
C PRO A 176 7.00 -12.35 -0.88
N PRO A 177 6.13 -11.96 0.07
CA PRO A 177 6.05 -12.62 1.37
C PRO A 177 5.77 -14.11 1.24
N THR A 178 6.35 -14.91 2.13
CA THR A 178 6.24 -16.38 2.12
C THR A 178 4.95 -16.91 2.73
N GLU A 179 4.17 -16.07 3.43
CA GLU A 179 2.86 -16.48 3.93
C GLU A 179 1.85 -16.63 2.78
N PRO A 180 1.11 -17.75 2.70
CA PRO A 180 0.08 -17.92 1.70
C PRO A 180 -1.02 -16.89 1.91
N LEU A 181 -1.35 -16.18 0.84
CA LEU A 181 -2.52 -15.30 0.81
C LEU A 181 -3.80 -16.11 1.06
N PRO A 182 -4.87 -15.47 1.57
CA PRO A 182 -6.15 -16.14 1.74
C PRO A 182 -6.67 -16.56 0.35
N PRO A 183 -7.42 -17.66 0.20
CA PRO A 183 -7.80 -18.22 -1.11
C PRO A 183 -8.41 -17.19 -2.10
N GLU A 184 -9.16 -16.23 -1.57
CA GLU A 184 -9.75 -15.11 -2.31
C GLU A 184 -8.70 -14.18 -2.94
N ALA A 185 -7.57 -13.95 -2.25
CA ALA A 185 -6.44 -13.18 -2.76
C ALA A 185 -5.36 -14.07 -3.41
N ALA A 186 -5.27 -15.35 -3.04
CA ALA A 186 -4.30 -16.30 -3.58
C ALA A 186 -4.59 -16.65 -5.04
N THR A 187 -5.86 -16.82 -5.40
CA THR A 187 -6.27 -17.01 -6.81
C THR A 187 -5.95 -15.78 -7.66
N GLU A 188 -6.08 -14.58 -7.09
CA GLU A 188 -5.71 -13.31 -7.73
C GLU A 188 -4.18 -13.11 -7.81
N PHE A 189 -3.43 -13.59 -6.81
CA PHE A 189 -1.97 -13.49 -6.71
C PHE A 189 -1.22 -14.54 -7.54
N GLU A 190 -1.75 -15.77 -7.64
CA GLU A 190 -1.22 -16.79 -8.54
C GLU A 190 -1.27 -16.32 -10.00
N ALA A 191 -2.29 -15.52 -10.37
CA ALA A 191 -2.35 -14.89 -11.69
C ALA A 191 -1.24 -13.83 -11.88
N LEU A 192 -0.89 -13.07 -10.83
CA LEU A 192 0.24 -12.13 -10.86
C LEU A 192 1.59 -12.86 -10.99
N GLN A 193 1.79 -13.95 -10.25
CA GLN A 193 3.02 -14.76 -10.33
C GLN A 193 3.17 -15.45 -11.69
N LYS A 194 2.09 -15.99 -12.26
CA LYS A 194 2.09 -16.65 -13.58
C LYS A 194 2.37 -15.67 -14.74
N ASN A 195 2.02 -14.39 -14.59
CA ASN A 195 2.35 -13.38 -15.60
C ASN A 195 3.79 -12.87 -15.49
N GLY A 196 4.36 -12.80 -14.27
CA GLY A 196 5.77 -12.45 -14.07
C GLY A 196 6.76 -13.55 -14.46
N ALA A 197 6.37 -14.83 -14.30
CA ALA A 197 7.23 -15.99 -14.57
C ALA A 197 7.26 -16.44 -16.05
N LYS A 198 6.29 -16.03 -16.88
CA LYS A 198 6.13 -16.50 -18.27
C LYS A 198 7.02 -15.81 -19.33
N LYS A 199 8.09 -15.12 -18.94
CA LYS A 199 9.01 -14.50 -19.91
C LYS A 199 10.15 -15.41 -20.40
N ASN A 200 10.19 -16.69 -20.00
CA ASN A 200 11.27 -17.61 -20.40
C ASN A 200 10.87 -18.83 -21.22
N ASP A 201 9.58 -19.11 -21.48
CA ASP A 201 9.20 -20.25 -22.32
C ASP A 201 8.23 -19.82 -23.42
N GLU A 202 8.73 -19.86 -24.66
CA GLU A 202 7.93 -19.83 -25.89
C GLU A 202 7.02 -21.06 -25.92
N GLU A 203 5.75 -20.92 -25.51
CA GLU A 203 4.74 -21.89 -25.92
C GLU A 203 3.41 -21.21 -26.27
N LYS A 204 2.98 -21.48 -27.51
CA LYS A 204 1.85 -20.91 -28.23
C LYS A 204 0.54 -21.11 -27.48
N LEU A 205 -0.04 -20.01 -26.99
CA LEU A 205 -1.47 -19.87 -26.72
C LEU A 205 -2.00 -18.69 -27.55
N PRO A 206 -3.27 -18.74 -28.02
CA PRO A 206 -3.84 -17.68 -28.84
C PRO A 206 -3.88 -16.36 -28.05
N PRO A 207 -3.66 -15.21 -28.71
CA PRO A 207 -3.37 -13.96 -28.03
C PRO A 207 -4.64 -13.42 -27.38
N LYS A 208 -4.71 -13.49 -26.05
CA LYS A 208 -5.34 -12.37 -25.33
C LYS A 208 -4.38 -11.22 -25.50
N GLU A 209 -4.81 -10.15 -26.18
CA GLU A 209 -4.08 -8.87 -26.24
C GLU A 209 -3.46 -8.61 -24.87
N SER A 210 -2.13 -8.71 -24.82
CA SER A 210 -1.44 -8.46 -23.57
C SER A 210 -1.63 -6.98 -23.31
N THR A 211 -2.09 -6.61 -22.12
CA THR A 211 -2.24 -5.19 -21.78
C THR A 211 -0.93 -4.42 -21.85
N ASP A 212 0.19 -5.12 -21.86
CA ASP A 212 1.50 -4.55 -22.11
C ASP A 212 1.59 -4.01 -23.54
N ASP A 213 0.98 -4.69 -24.53
CA ASP A 213 0.90 -4.22 -25.91
C ASP A 213 -0.01 -2.99 -26.04
N ALA A 214 -1.16 -2.98 -25.35
CA ALA A 214 -2.05 -1.81 -25.33
C ALA A 214 -1.43 -0.60 -24.60
N ILE A 215 -0.66 -0.82 -23.53
CA ILE A 215 0.09 0.23 -22.84
C ILE A 215 1.29 0.69 -23.67
N LYS A 216 1.97 -0.22 -24.36
CA LYS A 216 3.06 0.09 -25.28
C LYS A 216 2.59 0.92 -26.46
N GLU A 217 1.38 0.66 -26.96
CA GLU A 217 0.73 1.42 -28.02
C GLU A 217 0.26 2.80 -27.53
N ALA A 218 -0.20 2.92 -26.28
CA ALA A 218 -0.72 4.17 -25.72
C ALA A 218 0.35 5.12 -25.12
N LEU A 219 1.42 4.58 -24.52
CA LEU A 219 2.43 5.35 -23.75
C LEU A 219 3.85 5.25 -24.34
N GLY A 220 4.04 4.49 -25.43
CA GLY A 220 5.34 4.27 -26.06
C GLY A 220 6.17 3.16 -25.40
N SER A 221 7.20 2.68 -26.09
CA SER A 221 8.05 1.56 -25.65
C SER A 221 8.79 1.83 -24.34
N GLU A 222 9.15 3.08 -24.07
CA GLU A 222 9.88 3.49 -22.86
C GLU A 222 9.03 3.35 -21.58
N ALA A 223 7.71 3.52 -21.68
CA ALA A 223 6.79 3.37 -20.53
C ALA A 223 6.69 1.92 -20.05
N THR A 224 6.90 0.94 -20.94
CA THR A 224 6.85 -0.48 -20.58
C THR A 224 8.00 -0.90 -19.65
N GLU A 225 9.10 -0.15 -19.66
CA GLU A 225 10.29 -0.43 -18.86
C GLU A 225 10.09 -0.11 -17.37
N TYR A 226 9.03 0.64 -17.03
CA TYR A 226 8.67 1.06 -15.68
C TYR A 226 7.33 0.50 -15.21
N LEU A 227 6.88 -0.63 -15.79
CA LEU A 227 5.62 -1.27 -15.39
C LEU A 227 5.73 -2.08 -14.10
N HIS A 228 6.83 -2.80 -13.93
CA HIS A 228 7.01 -3.70 -12.80
C HIS A 228 8.33 -3.38 -12.09
N PRO A 229 8.28 -2.98 -10.80
CA PRO A 229 9.46 -2.92 -9.95
C PRO A 229 10.30 -4.19 -10.03
N LYS A 230 11.63 -4.02 -10.00
CA LYS A 230 12.61 -5.11 -9.98
C LYS A 230 13.58 -4.90 -8.83
N GLU A 231 14.47 -5.87 -8.65
CA GLU A 231 15.64 -5.72 -7.81
C GLU A 231 16.39 -4.43 -8.18
N ALA A 232 17.02 -3.79 -7.19
CA ALA A 232 17.69 -2.52 -7.41
C ALA A 232 18.77 -2.66 -8.49
N GLY A 233 18.76 -1.75 -9.46
CA GLY A 233 19.78 -1.65 -10.49
C GLY A 233 21.15 -1.30 -9.92
N ALA A 234 22.21 -1.75 -10.58
CA ALA A 234 23.58 -1.46 -10.16
C ALA A 234 23.97 0.00 -10.42
N VAL A 235 24.92 0.51 -9.63
CA VAL A 235 25.61 1.78 -9.93
C VAL A 235 27.02 1.46 -10.39
N VAL A 236 27.42 2.00 -11.54
CA VAL A 236 28.75 1.76 -12.14
C VAL A 236 29.59 3.04 -12.15
N ARG A 237 30.87 2.88 -11.79
CA ARG A 237 31.88 3.94 -11.87
C ARG A 237 32.31 4.16 -13.33
N SER A 238 33.03 5.25 -13.58
CA SER A 238 33.58 5.57 -14.91
C SER A 238 34.56 4.51 -15.46
N ASP A 239 35.19 3.72 -14.58
CA ASP A 239 36.08 2.61 -14.95
C ASP A 239 35.33 1.30 -15.26
N GLY A 240 34.00 1.29 -15.18
CA GLY A 240 33.14 0.13 -15.41
C GLY A 240 32.97 -0.78 -14.19
N THR A 241 33.61 -0.48 -13.06
CA THR A 241 33.42 -1.25 -11.83
C THR A 241 32.07 -0.94 -11.18
N THR A 242 31.43 -1.96 -10.62
CA THR A 242 30.17 -1.80 -9.87
C THR A 242 30.44 -1.35 -8.45
N ILE A 243 29.71 -0.35 -7.98
CA ILE A 243 29.76 0.11 -6.59
C ILE A 243 29.00 -0.91 -5.71
N PRO A 244 29.58 -1.39 -4.60
CA PRO A 244 28.89 -2.28 -3.67
C PRO A 244 27.57 -1.69 -3.17
N TRP A 245 26.53 -2.52 -3.06
CA TRP A 245 25.20 -2.06 -2.66
C TRP A 245 25.19 -1.41 -1.27
N GLN A 246 26.06 -1.83 -0.35
CA GLN A 246 26.17 -1.22 0.98
C GLN A 246 26.58 0.26 0.92
N GLU A 247 27.49 0.60 0.00
CA GLU A 247 27.95 1.98 -0.19
C GLU A 247 26.85 2.85 -0.81
N ILE A 248 26.07 2.28 -1.74
CA ILE A 248 24.93 2.96 -2.36
C ILE A 248 23.80 3.17 -1.34
N GLU A 249 23.44 2.14 -0.58
CA GLU A 249 22.33 2.22 0.38
C GLU A 249 22.59 3.25 1.48
N ALA A 250 23.86 3.39 1.91
CA ALA A 250 24.26 4.38 2.92
C ALA A 250 24.09 5.83 2.46
N LYS A 251 24.05 6.09 1.14
CA LYS A 251 23.86 7.42 0.57
C LYS A 251 22.38 7.73 0.26
N LEU A 252 21.53 6.71 0.13
CA LEU A 252 20.14 6.90 -0.29
C LEU A 252 19.31 7.63 0.79
N PRO A 253 18.42 8.55 0.39
CA PRO A 253 17.46 9.14 1.32
C PRO A 253 16.53 8.08 1.92
N ARG A 254 16.18 8.24 3.20
CA ARG A 254 15.27 7.33 3.92
C ARG A 254 14.00 8.05 4.34
N LEU A 255 12.85 7.37 4.26
CA LEU A 255 11.58 7.94 4.74
C LEU A 255 11.62 8.03 6.27
N LYS A 256 11.46 9.24 6.81
CA LYS A 256 11.38 9.49 8.25
C LYS A 256 9.94 9.51 8.73
N ASN A 257 9.07 10.21 8.01
CA ASN A 257 7.65 10.30 8.34
C ASN A 257 6.81 10.69 7.12
N SER A 258 5.50 10.46 7.23
CA SER A 258 4.49 10.87 6.26
C SER A 258 3.11 10.79 6.91
N ILE A 259 2.09 11.29 6.23
CA ILE A 259 0.68 11.09 6.59
C ILE A 259 0.09 10.06 5.62
N LEU A 260 -0.34 8.92 6.12
CA LEU A 260 -1.14 7.98 5.33
C LEU A 260 -2.61 8.41 5.40
N ARG A 261 -3.13 8.95 4.29
CA ARG A 261 -4.55 9.27 4.13
C ARG A 261 -5.30 8.03 3.67
N LEU A 262 -6.29 7.61 4.44
CA LEU A 262 -7.18 6.49 4.14
C LEU A 262 -8.58 7.02 3.87
N HIS A 263 -9.16 6.68 2.72
CA HIS A 263 -10.60 6.87 2.53
C HIS A 263 -11.30 5.64 3.06
N VAL A 264 -11.96 5.81 4.20
CA VAL A 264 -12.66 4.77 4.95
C VAL A 264 -14.15 4.91 4.70
N VAL A 265 -14.79 3.85 4.23
CA VAL A 265 -16.20 3.86 3.82
C VAL A 265 -16.98 2.74 4.48
N ARG A 266 -18.22 3.05 4.84
CA ARG A 266 -19.21 2.11 5.38
C ARG A 266 -20.49 2.23 4.58
N ARG A 267 -20.98 1.12 4.02
CA ARG A 267 -22.16 1.11 3.12
C ARG A 267 -23.50 1.19 3.85
N GLY A 268 -23.49 1.11 5.17
CA GLY A 268 -24.67 1.17 6.03
C GLY A 268 -24.25 0.90 7.47
N GLN A 269 -25.02 1.37 8.44
CA GLN A 269 -24.64 1.40 9.86
C GLN A 269 -24.41 0.02 10.49
N ILE A 270 -24.91 -1.04 9.84
CA ILE A 270 -24.75 -2.45 10.28
C ILE A 270 -23.60 -3.16 9.55
N LYS A 271 -22.91 -2.48 8.63
CA LYS A 271 -21.79 -3.03 7.85
C LYS A 271 -20.48 -2.55 8.45
N ASP A 272 -19.45 -3.36 8.28
CA ASP A 272 -18.10 -2.99 8.68
C ASP A 272 -17.58 -1.81 7.84
N TRP A 273 -16.67 -1.06 8.44
CA TRP A 273 -15.87 -0.09 7.70
C TRP A 273 -14.90 -0.82 6.78
N THR A 274 -14.56 -0.17 5.67
CA THR A 274 -13.61 -0.70 4.69
C THR A 274 -12.72 0.41 4.17
N ILE A 275 -11.47 0.08 3.86
CA ILE A 275 -10.56 0.98 3.14
C ILE A 275 -10.95 0.97 1.66
N TYR A 276 -11.27 2.13 1.12
CA TYR A 276 -11.64 2.30 -0.29
C TYR A 276 -10.43 2.65 -1.17
N HIS A 277 -9.63 3.62 -0.73
CA HIS A 277 -8.32 3.93 -1.29
C HIS A 277 -7.43 4.53 -0.21
N PHE A 278 -6.15 4.68 -0.51
CA PHE A 278 -5.19 5.33 0.35
C PHE A 278 -4.20 6.16 -0.45
N GLY A 279 -3.50 7.07 0.20
CA GLY A 279 -2.44 7.87 -0.39
C GLY A 279 -1.42 8.27 0.66
N LEU A 280 -0.15 8.34 0.27
CA LEU A 280 0.94 8.80 1.12
C LEU A 280 1.06 10.32 0.91
N MET A 281 1.01 11.11 1.98
CA MET A 281 0.94 12.57 1.92
C MET A 281 2.10 13.18 2.71
N ASP A 282 2.58 14.34 2.29
CA ASP A 282 3.64 15.11 2.95
C ASP A 282 4.84 14.25 3.42
N PRO A 283 5.44 13.42 2.54
CA PRO A 283 6.55 12.55 2.93
C PRO A 283 7.80 13.39 3.21
N VAL A 284 8.47 13.07 4.32
CA VAL A 284 9.73 13.67 4.73
C VAL A 284 10.83 12.61 4.64
N LEU A 285 11.78 12.83 3.74
CA LEU A 285 12.98 12.00 3.65
C LEU A 285 14.14 12.63 4.41
N VAL A 286 15.09 11.80 4.82
CA VAL A 286 16.34 12.22 5.45
C VAL A 286 17.52 11.66 4.69
N GLU A 287 18.50 12.52 4.45
CA GLU A 287 19.82 12.18 3.93
C GLU A 287 20.86 12.74 4.92
N GLY A 288 21.40 11.89 5.79
CA GLY A 288 22.25 12.33 6.91
C GLY A 288 21.49 13.25 7.87
N ALA A 289 21.89 14.53 7.94
CA ALA A 289 21.22 15.54 8.78
C ALA A 289 20.20 16.40 8.01
N LYS A 290 20.09 16.24 6.69
CA LYS A 290 19.24 17.05 5.82
C LYS A 290 17.86 16.43 5.70
N GLU A 291 16.82 17.23 5.94
CA GLU A 291 15.43 16.85 5.63
C GLU A 291 15.06 17.30 4.21
N ILE A 292 14.35 16.43 3.50
CA ILE A 292 13.88 16.65 2.14
C ILE A 292 12.35 16.54 2.17
N HIS A 293 11.69 17.66 1.91
CA HIS A 293 10.24 17.74 1.82
C HIS A 293 9.81 17.72 0.37
N PHE A 294 8.91 16.80 0.02
CA PHE A 294 8.45 16.64 -1.35
C PHE A 294 7.27 17.58 -1.59
N THR A 295 7.34 18.32 -2.69
CA THR A 295 6.34 19.36 -3.01
C THR A 295 5.11 18.82 -3.76
N HIS A 296 5.20 17.62 -4.34
CA HIS A 296 4.28 17.13 -5.36
C HIS A 296 3.18 16.18 -4.90
N ASP A 297 3.06 15.84 -3.61
CA ASP A 297 2.06 14.88 -3.12
C ASP A 297 0.81 15.51 -2.47
N ARG A 298 0.37 16.65 -3.00
CA ARG A 298 -0.95 17.23 -2.71
C ARG A 298 -2.02 16.78 -3.71
N ARG A 299 -1.96 15.52 -4.17
CA ARG A 299 -3.03 15.01 -5.04
C ARG A 299 -4.31 14.88 -4.19
N PRO A 300 -5.45 15.42 -4.64
CA PRO A 300 -6.72 14.98 -4.10
C PRO A 300 -6.88 13.51 -4.47
N SER A 301 -6.82 12.64 -3.47
CA SER A 301 -7.33 11.28 -3.56
C SER A 301 -8.85 11.30 -3.70
#